data_AF-A0A351KWB3-F1
#
_entry.id   AF-A0A351KWB3-F1
#
_cell.length_a   1.000
_cell.length_b   1.000
_cell.length_c   1.000
_cell.angle_alpha   90.00
_cell.angle_beta   90.00
_cell.angle_gamma   90.00
#
_symmetry.space_group_name_H-M   'P 1'
#
loop_
_entity.id
_entity.type
_entity.pdbx_description
1 polymer ?
#
loop_
_entity_poly.entity_id
_entity_poly.type
_entity_poly.pdbx_seq_one_letter_code
_entity_poly.pdbx_strand_id
1 'polypeptide(L)'
;MIRFSRFILAFSLLTVMGHAMAGLENSTPAQRAQLMTTFMKDQLKFDAAVLPKVQALNSKYAELAEPVLKGDDNIFTKRSKMHEIMDAKDKELKAVLSKEQFELYDSKKDELKDYMNSHL
;
A
#
# COMPACT_ATOMS: atom_id res chain seq x y z
N MET A 1 -23.33 44.64 27.54
CA MET A 1 -22.06 44.62 26.79
C MET A 1 -21.21 43.49 27.35
N ILE A 2 -21.25 42.31 26.71
CA ILE A 2 -20.70 41.05 27.25
C ILE A 2 -19.23 40.92 26.84
N ARG A 3 -18.39 40.47 27.79
CA ARG A 3 -16.94 40.27 27.68
C ARG A 3 -16.60 38.80 27.36
N PHE A 4 -15.37 38.62 26.87
CA PHE A 4 -14.54 37.40 26.80
C PHE A 4 -14.97 36.28 25.84
N SER A 5 -14.08 35.94 24.90
CA SER A 5 -13.31 34.69 25.06
C SER A 5 -12.15 34.60 24.06
N ARG A 6 -10.97 34.23 24.56
CA ARG A 6 -9.80 33.84 23.78
C ARG A 6 -9.99 32.39 23.32
N PHE A 7 -9.73 32.09 22.05
CA PHE A 7 -9.42 30.73 21.63
C PHE A 7 -8.03 30.74 20.99
N ILE A 8 -7.08 30.22 21.75
CA ILE A 8 -5.84 29.64 21.24
C ILE A 8 -6.21 28.23 20.79
N LEU A 9 -5.95 27.86 19.54
CA LEU A 9 -5.87 26.46 19.16
C LEU A 9 -4.55 26.23 18.42
N ALA A 10 -3.73 25.41 19.06
CA ALA A 10 -2.37 25.08 18.69
C ALA A 10 -2.32 24.30 17.36
N PHE A 11 -1.44 24.73 16.47
CA PHE A 11 -1.08 24.01 15.26
C PHE A 11 0.13 23.12 15.59
N SER A 12 -0.14 21.89 16.05
CA SER A 12 0.91 20.88 16.30
C SER A 12 0.55 19.57 15.60
N LEU A 13 0.73 19.55 14.28
CA LEU A 13 0.71 18.32 13.46
C LEU A 13 2.06 18.20 12.75
N LEU A 14 3.09 17.87 13.52
CA LEU A 14 4.41 17.52 13.02
C LEU A 14 4.87 16.29 13.81
N THR A 15 4.51 15.09 13.35
CA THR A 15 5.26 13.81 13.53
C THR A 15 4.46 12.58 13.04
N VAL A 16 3.95 12.53 11.80
CA VAL A 16 3.33 11.29 11.28
C VAL A 16 4.18 10.58 10.20
N MET A 17 5.19 11.22 9.63
CA MET A 17 5.89 10.68 8.45
C MET A 17 6.77 9.43 8.71
N GLY A 18 7.03 9.04 9.96
CA GLY A 18 7.93 7.91 10.30
C GLY A 18 7.28 6.53 10.46
N HIS A 19 5.95 6.44 10.60
CA HIS A 19 5.30 5.17 11.03
C HIS A 19 5.06 4.18 9.88
N ALA A 20 4.81 4.65 8.66
CA ALA A 20 4.46 3.80 7.53
C ALA A 20 5.58 2.81 7.11
N MET A 21 6.83 3.27 7.14
CA MET A 21 7.97 2.42 6.79
C MET A 21 8.25 1.36 7.86
N ALA A 22 8.06 1.71 9.14
CA ALA A 22 8.29 0.79 10.25
C ALA A 22 7.32 -0.41 10.23
N GLY A 23 6.03 -0.19 9.91
CA GLY A 23 5.06 -1.28 9.78
C GLY A 23 5.42 -2.25 8.64
N LEU A 24 5.79 -1.72 7.47
CA LEU A 24 6.25 -2.55 6.34
C LEU A 24 7.53 -3.31 6.66
N GLU A 25 8.51 -2.67 7.29
CA GLU A 25 9.77 -3.31 7.69
C GLU A 25 9.58 -4.39 8.75
N ASN A 26 8.56 -4.31 9.62
CA ASN A 26 8.29 -5.32 10.64
C ASN A 26 7.35 -6.44 10.17
N SER A 27 6.70 -6.27 9.01
CA SER A 27 5.80 -7.27 8.42
C SER A 27 6.52 -8.40 7.71
N THR A 28 5.78 -9.48 7.43
CA THR A 28 6.20 -10.57 6.54
C THR A 28 5.62 -10.42 5.13
N PRO A 29 6.24 -11.04 4.09
CA PRO A 29 5.69 -11.07 2.74
C PRO A 29 4.25 -11.62 2.70
N ALA A 30 3.98 -12.70 3.45
CA ALA A 30 2.67 -13.33 3.50
C ALA A 30 1.59 -12.38 4.06
N GLN A 31 1.87 -11.66 5.14
CA GLN A 31 0.95 -10.66 5.70
C GLN A 31 0.64 -9.56 4.69
N ARG A 32 1.69 -9.02 4.04
CA ARG A 32 1.49 -7.97 3.01
C ARG A 32 0.67 -8.48 1.84
N ALA A 33 0.98 -9.68 1.33
CA ALA A 33 0.23 -10.30 0.24
C ALA A 33 -1.25 -10.51 0.59
N GLN A 34 -1.52 -10.94 1.83
CA GLN A 34 -2.88 -11.11 2.33
C GLN A 34 -3.64 -9.79 2.40
N LEU A 35 -3.05 -8.75 2.99
CA LEU A 35 -3.69 -7.43 3.09
C LEU A 35 -3.98 -6.83 1.72
N MET A 36 -3.02 -6.87 0.80
CA MET A 36 -3.23 -6.44 -0.59
C MET A 36 -4.37 -7.21 -1.25
N THR A 37 -4.43 -8.53 -1.06
CA THR A 37 -5.47 -9.37 -1.66
C THR A 37 -6.84 -9.08 -1.08
N THR A 38 -6.94 -8.91 0.24
CA THR A 38 -8.18 -8.54 0.93
C THR A 38 -8.71 -7.22 0.40
N PHE A 39 -7.88 -6.17 0.40
CA PHE A 39 -8.26 -4.87 -0.13
C PHE A 39 -8.74 -4.96 -1.58
N MET A 40 -7.95 -5.60 -2.45
CA MET A 40 -8.29 -5.70 -3.88
C MET A 40 -9.58 -6.50 -4.11
N LYS A 41 -9.80 -7.59 -3.36
CA LYS A 41 -11.04 -8.37 -3.43
C LYS A 41 -12.26 -7.53 -3.07
N ASP A 42 -12.15 -6.75 -2.00
CA ASP A 42 -13.27 -5.95 -1.48
C ASP A 42 -13.58 -4.74 -2.38
N GLN A 43 -12.57 -4.17 -3.04
CA GLN A 43 -12.74 -3.00 -3.91
C GLN A 43 -13.07 -3.35 -5.37
N LEU A 44 -12.51 -4.42 -5.92
CA LEU A 44 -12.49 -4.66 -7.38
C LEU A 44 -13.53 -5.68 -7.86
N LYS A 45 -14.36 -6.23 -6.96
CA LYS A 45 -15.45 -7.18 -7.28
C LYS A 45 -14.97 -8.30 -8.22
N PHE A 46 -13.99 -9.08 -7.78
CA PHE A 46 -13.40 -10.14 -8.61
C PHE A 46 -14.37 -11.27 -8.91
N ASP A 47 -14.24 -11.82 -10.11
CA ASP A 47 -14.76 -13.15 -10.44
C ASP A 47 -13.91 -14.24 -9.77
N ALA A 48 -14.50 -15.42 -9.55
CA ALA A 48 -13.84 -16.55 -8.89
C ALA A 48 -12.53 -17.00 -9.57
N ALA A 49 -12.37 -16.74 -10.87
CA ALA A 49 -11.17 -17.09 -11.63
C ALA A 49 -10.02 -16.05 -11.51
N VAL A 50 -10.32 -14.82 -11.09
CA VAL A 50 -9.34 -13.71 -11.03
C VAL A 50 -8.64 -13.68 -9.68
N LEU A 51 -9.38 -13.95 -8.60
CA LEU A 51 -8.85 -13.89 -7.23
C LEU A 51 -7.56 -14.74 -7.01
N PRO A 52 -7.49 -16.02 -7.46
CA PRO A 52 -6.27 -16.81 -7.27
C PRO A 52 -5.05 -16.24 -8.01
N LYS A 53 -5.26 -15.63 -9.19
CA LYS A 53 -4.19 -15.00 -9.97
C LYS A 53 -3.66 -13.75 -9.29
N VAL A 54 -4.56 -12.91 -8.76
CA VAL A 54 -4.21 -11.70 -8.00
C VAL A 54 -3.47 -12.07 -6.72
N GLN A 55 -3.92 -13.10 -6.00
CA GLN A 55 -3.25 -13.58 -4.80
C GLN A 55 -1.81 -14.06 -5.09
N ALA A 56 -1.62 -14.82 -6.17
CA ALA A 56 -0.29 -15.28 -6.60
C ALA A 56 0.63 -14.09 -6.95
N LEU A 57 0.13 -13.10 -7.69
CA LEU A 57 0.88 -11.88 -8.00
C LEU A 57 1.24 -11.10 -6.74
N ASN A 58 0.29 -10.92 -5.82
CA ASN A 58 0.54 -10.23 -4.55
C ASN A 58 1.60 -10.95 -3.70
N SER A 59 1.61 -12.29 -3.67
CA SER A 59 2.66 -13.08 -3.00
C SER A 59 4.02 -12.84 -3.64
N LYS A 60 4.13 -13.05 -4.95
CA LYS A 60 5.36 -12.85 -5.73
C LYS A 60 5.97 -11.47 -5.47
N TYR A 61 5.16 -10.42 -5.57
CA TYR A 61 5.66 -9.06 -5.43
C TYR A 61 5.92 -8.66 -3.97
N ALA A 62 5.22 -9.26 -2.99
CA ALA A 62 5.56 -9.08 -1.58
C ALA A 62 6.91 -9.74 -1.24
N GLU A 63 7.23 -10.89 -1.84
CA GLU A 63 8.52 -11.57 -1.70
C GLU A 63 9.65 -10.77 -2.36
N LEU A 64 9.44 -10.24 -3.57
CA LEU A 64 10.41 -9.37 -4.25
C LEU A 64 10.69 -8.07 -3.47
N ALA A 65 9.68 -7.55 -2.77
CA ALA A 65 9.82 -6.37 -1.92
C ALA A 65 10.61 -6.63 -0.62
N GLU A 66 10.66 -7.88 -0.15
CA GLU A 66 11.28 -8.23 1.14
C GLU A 66 12.76 -7.80 1.27
N PRO A 67 13.68 -8.15 0.34
CA PRO A 67 15.07 -7.74 0.45
C PRO A 67 15.25 -6.22 0.37
N VAL A 68 14.36 -5.50 -0.31
CA VAL A 68 14.39 -4.03 -0.38
C VAL A 68 13.99 -3.41 0.95
N LEU A 69 12.96 -3.96 1.59
CA LEU A 69 12.47 -3.50 2.90
C LEU A 69 13.48 -3.82 4.01
N LYS A 70 13.98 -5.06 4.06
CA LYS A 70 14.89 -5.54 5.11
C LYS A 70 16.35 -5.15 4.87
N GLY A 71 16.69 -4.68 3.67
CA GLY A 71 18.03 -4.23 3.32
C GLY A 71 18.47 -2.97 4.05
N ASP A 72 19.76 -2.69 3.95
CA ASP A 72 20.46 -1.54 4.57
C ASP A 72 20.57 -0.32 3.64
N ASP A 73 19.97 -0.39 2.45
CA ASP A 73 19.85 0.73 1.52
C ASP A 73 19.25 1.98 2.18
N ASN A 74 19.70 3.16 1.75
CA ASN A 74 19.07 4.41 2.16
C ASN A 74 17.63 4.53 1.63
N ILE A 75 16.84 5.42 2.24
CA ILE A 75 15.41 5.60 1.92
C ILE A 75 15.13 5.95 0.46
N PHE A 76 16.01 6.69 -0.22
CA PHE A 76 15.82 7.07 -1.63
C PHE A 76 16.02 5.86 -2.54
N THR A 77 17.07 5.07 -2.28
CA THR A 77 17.32 3.82 -3.00
C THR A 77 16.20 2.80 -2.77
N LYS A 78 15.75 2.62 -1.51
CA LYS A 78 14.60 1.75 -1.20
C LYS A 78 13.35 2.19 -1.96
N ARG A 79 13.06 3.49 -1.99
CA ARG A 79 11.91 4.05 -2.72
C ARG A 79 12.00 3.77 -4.22
N SER A 80 13.16 3.97 -4.84
CA SER A 80 13.37 3.69 -6.27
C SER A 80 13.14 2.22 -6.59
N LYS A 81 13.78 1.31 -5.84
CA LYS A 81 13.61 -0.14 -6.02
C LYS A 81 12.16 -0.58 -5.81
N MET A 82 11.50 -0.03 -4.79
CA MET A 82 10.08 -0.33 -4.54
C MET A 82 9.18 0.16 -5.69
N HIS A 83 9.47 1.33 -6.27
CA HIS A 83 8.74 1.83 -7.43
C HIS A 83 8.86 0.89 -8.63
N GLU A 84 10.07 0.41 -8.94
CA GLU A 84 10.30 -0.56 -10.02
C GLU A 84 9.52 -1.87 -9.80
N ILE A 85 9.50 -2.37 -8.55
CA ILE A 85 8.72 -3.55 -8.16
C ILE A 85 7.22 -3.32 -8.38
N MET A 86 6.70 -2.15 -8.00
CA MET A 86 5.29 -1.81 -8.19
C MET A 86 4.92 -1.64 -9.66
N ASP A 87 5.78 -1.02 -10.47
CA ASP A 87 5.56 -0.86 -11.91
C ASP A 87 5.53 -2.22 -12.63
N ALA A 88 6.39 -3.16 -12.21
CA ALA A 88 6.39 -4.52 -12.73
C ALA A 88 5.10 -5.26 -12.32
N LYS A 89 4.65 -5.09 -11.06
CA LYS A 89 3.37 -5.63 -10.58
C LYS A 89 2.20 -5.10 -11.39
N ASP A 90 2.16 -3.80 -11.67
CA ASP A 90 1.09 -3.17 -12.42
C ASP A 90 0.98 -3.72 -13.84
N LYS A 91 2.11 -3.96 -14.50
CA LYS A 91 2.15 -4.58 -15.84
C LYS A 91 1.53 -5.98 -15.82
N GLU A 92 1.87 -6.79 -14.82
CA GLU A 92 1.30 -8.14 -14.70
C GLU A 92 -0.18 -8.11 -14.28
N LEU A 93 -0.57 -7.20 -13.38
CA LEU A 93 -1.97 -7.03 -13.00
C LEU A 93 -2.85 -6.60 -14.17
N LYS A 94 -2.35 -5.71 -15.05
CA LYS A 94 -3.09 -5.28 -16.24
C LYS A 94 -3.40 -6.42 -17.22
N ALA A 95 -2.60 -7.49 -17.21
CA ALA A 95 -2.85 -8.69 -18.01
C ALA A 95 -3.84 -9.67 -17.35
N VAL A 96 -4.09 -9.52 -16.04
CA VAL A 96 -4.96 -10.40 -15.25
C VAL A 96 -6.34 -9.78 -15.02
N LEU A 97 -6.40 -8.47 -14.81
CA LEU A 97 -7.61 -7.70 -14.54
C LEU A 97 -8.29 -7.27 -15.84
N SER A 98 -9.62 -7.07 -15.80
CA SER A 98 -10.29 -6.31 -16.86
C SER A 98 -9.76 -4.87 -16.89
N LYS A 99 -10.02 -4.15 -17.99
CA LYS A 99 -9.64 -2.74 -18.12
C LYS A 99 -10.26 -1.91 -16.99
N GLU A 100 -11.54 -2.10 -16.71
CA GLU A 100 -12.30 -1.38 -15.68
C GLU A 100 -11.78 -1.72 -14.28
N GLN A 101 -11.43 -2.98 -14.03
CA GLN A 101 -10.84 -3.41 -12.75
C GLN A 101 -9.45 -2.82 -12.54
N PHE A 102 -8.64 -2.73 -13.60
CA PHE A 102 -7.31 -2.12 -13.52
C PHE A 102 -7.39 -0.60 -13.32
N GLU A 103 -8.27 0.09 -14.03
CA GLU A 103 -8.50 1.54 -13.84
C GLU A 103 -8.99 1.84 -12.41
N LEU A 104 -9.90 1.02 -11.88
CA LEU A 104 -10.34 1.15 -10.50
C LEU A 104 -9.19 0.87 -9.52
N TYR A 105 -8.40 -0.18 -9.73
CA TYR A 105 -7.21 -0.47 -8.93
C TYR A 105 -6.24 0.72 -8.90
N ASP A 106 -5.94 1.29 -10.08
CA ASP A 106 -5.02 2.41 -10.22
C ASP A 106 -5.51 3.63 -9.42
N SER A 107 -6.82 3.93 -9.50
CA SER A 107 -7.46 5.00 -8.73
C SER A 107 -7.45 4.77 -7.21
N LYS A 108 -7.26 3.52 -6.77
CA LYS A 108 -7.32 3.07 -5.38
C LYS A 108 -5.95 2.76 -4.76
N LYS A 109 -4.84 3.04 -5.47
CA LYS A 109 -3.49 2.73 -4.98
C LYS A 109 -3.12 3.46 -3.70
N ASP A 110 -3.54 4.72 -3.54
CA ASP A 110 -3.26 5.46 -2.32
C ASP A 110 -4.08 4.94 -1.13
N GLU A 111 -5.36 4.61 -1.36
CA GLU A 111 -6.19 3.92 -0.36
C GLU A 111 -5.59 2.55 0.02
N LEU A 112 -5.00 1.81 -0.93
CA LEU A 112 -4.29 0.58 -0.63
C LEU A 112 -3.07 0.83 0.27
N LYS A 113 -2.28 1.88 0.02
CA LYS A 113 -1.14 2.23 0.88
C LYS A 113 -1.60 2.57 2.30
N ASP A 114 -2.66 3.36 2.43
CA ASP A 114 -3.22 3.73 3.73
C ASP A 114 -3.82 2.52 4.47
N TYR A 115 -4.49 1.64 3.74
CA TYR A 115 -4.98 0.36 4.26
C TYR A 115 -3.82 -0.49 4.80
N MET A 116 -2.73 -0.60 4.04
CA MET A 116 -1.53 -1.32 4.48
C MET A 116 -0.91 -0.70 5.73
N ASN A 117 -0.74 0.62 5.76
CA ASN A 117 -0.15 1.35 6.88
C ASN A 117 -0.98 1.27 8.18
N SER A 118 -2.30 1.07 8.08
CA SER A 118 -3.19 0.96 9.24
C SER A 118 -3.33 -0.47 9.78
N HIS A 119 -2.87 -1.47 9.03
CA HIS A 119 -3.02 -2.90 9.36
C HIS A 119 -1.66 -3.61 9.56
N LEU A 120 -0.56 -2.87 9.54
CA LEU A 120 0.81 -3.33 9.80
C LEU A 120 1.42 -2.52 10.95
#